data_AF-A0A5N5WI24-F1
#
_entry.id   AF-A0A5N5WI24-F1
#
_cell.length_a   1.000
_cell.length_b   1.000
_cell.length_c   1.000
_cell.angle_alpha   90.00
_cell.angle_beta   90.00
_cell.angle_gamma   90.00
#
_symmetry.space_group_name_H-M   'P 1'
#
loop_
_entity.id
_entity.type
_entity.pdbx_description
1 polymer ?
#
loop_
_entity_poly.entity_id
_entity_poly.type
_entity_poly.pdbx_seq_one_letter_code
_entity_poly.pdbx_strand_id
1 'polypeptide(L)'
;MVFSLCISSITTRVMQRTGNKFDSSLVAFTAVLTIHPLHLTLAVLYNYTSSLVVILWVSRILLLEYALPAKQYHFINNISVRDRYQNQVRWAAAVHYTFGVWNTFYPLEEILQLTTYGIYQMYHEVRPASVTWSLDQETVYYRHSPNGYTMANFRRWIQYLIHIITDFFNQELLLGYQEEFTLVDLADMPSNR
;
A
#
# COMPACT_ATOMS: atom_id res chain seq x y z
N MET A 1 -9.63 -20.97 -14.68
CA MET A 1 -10.01 -21.51 -13.35
C MET A 1 -9.78 -20.52 -12.22
N VAL A 2 -8.55 -20.02 -12.00
CA VAL A 2 -8.25 -19.10 -10.88
C VAL A 2 -9.13 -17.84 -10.88
N PHE A 3 -9.23 -17.14 -12.02
CA PHE A 3 -10.09 -15.95 -12.14
C PHE A 3 -11.55 -16.24 -11.74
N SER A 4 -12.11 -17.35 -12.22
CA SER A 4 -13.48 -17.78 -11.87
C SER A 4 -13.67 -18.00 -10.37
N LEU A 5 -12.67 -18.59 -9.72
CA LEU A 5 -12.70 -18.84 -8.28
C LEU A 5 -12.67 -17.50 -7.53
N CYS A 6 -11.75 -16.59 -7.88
CA CYS A 6 -11.67 -15.28 -7.26
C CYS A 6 -12.97 -14.48 -7.43
N ILE A 7 -13.54 -14.47 -8.63
CA ILE A 7 -14.83 -13.82 -8.88
C ILE A 7 -15.94 -14.47 -8.06
N SER A 8 -16.03 -15.81 -8.03
CA SER A 8 -17.03 -16.51 -7.23
C SER A 8 -16.90 -16.20 -5.74
N SER A 9 -15.66 -16.06 -5.23
CA SER A 9 -15.40 -15.67 -3.85
C SER A 9 -15.76 -14.21 -3.56
N ILE A 10 -15.66 -13.31 -4.53
CA ILE A 10 -16.03 -11.89 -4.40
C ILE A 10 -17.55 -11.69 -4.53
N THR A 11 -18.20 -12.38 -5.47
CA THR A 11 -19.63 -12.21 -5.78
C THR A 11 -20.53 -13.20 -5.03
N THR A 12 -20.00 -13.89 -4.02
CA THR A 12 -20.78 -14.88 -3.26
C THR A 12 -21.93 -14.22 -2.50
N ARG A 13 -23.09 -14.88 -2.49
CA ARG A 13 -24.27 -14.48 -1.71
C ARG A 13 -24.48 -15.33 -0.47
N VAL A 14 -23.49 -16.14 -0.09
CA VAL A 14 -23.61 -17.05 1.06
C VAL A 14 -23.88 -16.25 2.34
N MET A 15 -23.22 -15.10 2.52
CA MET A 15 -23.43 -14.21 3.68
C MET A 15 -24.89 -13.76 3.82
N GLN A 16 -25.54 -13.40 2.70
CA GLN A 16 -26.96 -13.02 2.69
C GLN A 16 -27.88 -14.20 3.03
N ARG A 17 -27.51 -15.43 2.65
CA ARG A 17 -28.34 -16.63 2.84
C ARG A 17 -28.25 -17.19 4.26
N THR A 18 -27.05 -17.23 4.81
CA THR A 18 -26.79 -17.86 6.11
C THR A 18 -26.79 -16.86 7.26
N GLY A 19 -26.61 -15.57 6.98
CA GLY A 19 -26.43 -14.53 8.00
C GLY A 19 -25.06 -14.57 8.68
N ASN A 20 -24.20 -15.55 8.36
CA ASN A 20 -22.85 -15.65 8.90
C ASN A 20 -21.82 -15.14 7.88
N LYS A 21 -21.09 -14.09 8.26
CA LYS A 21 -20.04 -13.50 7.42
C LYS A 21 -18.87 -14.45 7.14
N PHE A 22 -18.56 -15.36 8.06
CA PHE A 22 -17.43 -16.28 7.93
C PHE A 22 -17.68 -17.45 6.98
N ASP A 23 -18.92 -17.64 6.52
CA ASP A 23 -19.20 -18.61 5.46
C ASP A 23 -18.68 -18.12 4.09
N SER A 24 -18.36 -16.83 3.97
CA SER A 24 -17.59 -16.33 2.85
C SER A 24 -16.11 -16.70 3.01
N SER A 25 -15.60 -17.50 2.06
CA SER A 25 -14.18 -17.84 1.98
C SER A 25 -13.26 -16.62 2.01
N LEU A 26 -13.65 -15.52 1.37
CA LEU A 26 -12.84 -14.32 1.31
C LEU A 26 -12.77 -13.61 2.67
N VAL A 27 -13.91 -13.52 3.37
CA VAL A 27 -13.98 -12.92 4.72
C VAL A 27 -13.24 -13.80 5.73
N ALA A 28 -13.47 -15.12 5.69
CA ALA A 28 -12.73 -16.06 6.52
C ALA A 28 -11.21 -15.95 6.31
N PHE A 29 -10.76 -15.82 5.05
CA PHE A 29 -9.35 -15.60 4.74
C PHE A 29 -8.82 -14.30 5.36
N THR A 30 -9.57 -13.20 5.31
CA THR A 30 -9.14 -11.96 5.99
C THR A 30 -9.00 -12.13 7.50
N ALA A 31 -9.86 -12.92 8.14
CA ALA A 31 -9.70 -13.24 9.56
C ALA A 31 -8.41 -14.01 9.84
N VAL A 32 -8.07 -15.00 9.01
CA VAL A 32 -6.81 -15.77 9.15
C VAL A 32 -5.58 -14.88 8.97
N LEU A 33 -5.62 -13.87 8.10
CA LEU A 33 -4.51 -12.92 7.93
C LEU A 33 -4.19 -12.09 9.18
N THR A 34 -5.11 -12.03 10.15
CA THR A 34 -4.82 -11.40 11.44
C THR A 34 -3.89 -12.24 12.31
N ILE A 35 -3.70 -13.53 12.03
CA ILE A 35 -2.94 -14.43 12.91
C ILE A 35 -1.47 -14.46 12.44
N HIS A 36 -0.55 -14.06 13.32
CA HIS A 36 0.88 -14.14 13.04
C HIS A 36 1.35 -15.61 13.06
N PRO A 37 1.93 -16.14 11.96
CA PRO A 37 2.16 -17.58 11.81
C PRO A 37 3.16 -18.17 12.82
N LEU A 38 4.14 -17.37 13.26
CA LEU A 38 5.21 -17.83 14.15
C LEU A 38 4.90 -17.69 15.64
N HIS A 39 4.10 -16.70 16.02
CA HIS A 39 3.86 -16.36 17.43
C HIS A 39 2.40 -16.60 17.84
N LEU A 40 1.52 -16.95 16.90
CA LEU A 40 0.07 -17.08 17.09
C LEU A 40 -0.57 -15.86 17.76
N THR A 41 0.10 -14.71 17.67
CA THR A 41 -0.39 -13.43 18.17
C THR A 41 -1.20 -12.72 17.09
N LEU A 42 -2.10 -11.84 17.49
CA LEU A 42 -2.78 -10.96 16.55
C LEU A 42 -1.77 -10.01 15.89
N ALA A 43 -1.89 -9.84 14.58
CA ALA A 43 -1.10 -8.92 13.80
C ALA A 43 -1.39 -7.49 14.25
N VAL A 44 -0.34 -6.66 14.29
CA VAL A 44 -0.48 -5.23 14.54
C VAL A 44 -1.44 -4.65 13.49
N LEU A 45 -2.41 -3.84 13.94
CA LEU A 45 -3.47 -3.31 13.08
C LEU A 45 -2.93 -2.66 11.81
N TYR A 46 -1.79 -1.96 11.91
CA TYR A 46 -1.09 -1.38 10.76
C TYR A 46 -0.81 -2.38 9.63
N ASN A 47 -0.26 -3.56 9.95
CA ASN A 47 0.08 -4.58 8.94
C ASN A 47 -1.19 -5.25 8.39
N TYR A 48 -2.17 -5.47 9.26
CA TYR A 48 -3.44 -6.07 8.89
C TYR A 48 -4.24 -5.17 7.94
N THR A 49 -4.42 -3.89 8.28
CA THR A 49 -5.11 -2.90 7.45
C THR A 49 -4.45 -2.75 6.08
N SER A 50 -3.11 -2.77 6.02
CA SER A 50 -2.39 -2.75 4.74
C SER A 50 -2.75 -3.96 3.87
N SER A 51 -2.83 -5.16 4.47
CA SER A 51 -3.23 -6.38 3.76
C SER A 51 -4.67 -6.32 3.26
N LEU A 52 -5.60 -5.78 4.06
CA LEU A 52 -7.00 -5.59 3.65
C LEU A 52 -7.13 -4.62 2.47
N VAL A 53 -6.38 -3.51 2.48
CA VAL A 53 -6.36 -2.54 1.38
C VAL A 53 -5.88 -3.19 0.08
N VAL A 54 -4.85 -4.03 0.14
CA VAL A 54 -4.38 -4.80 -1.02
C VAL A 54 -5.47 -5.72 -1.54
N ILE A 55 -6.15 -6.47 -0.67
CA ILE A 55 -7.25 -7.36 -1.06
C ILE A 55 -8.40 -6.57 -1.71
N LEU A 56 -8.79 -5.43 -1.14
CA LEU A 56 -9.81 -4.54 -1.70
C LEU A 56 -9.42 -4.05 -3.09
N TRP A 57 -8.17 -3.61 -3.26
CA TRP A 57 -7.68 -3.09 -4.52
C TRP A 57 -7.66 -4.17 -5.61
N VAL A 58 -7.08 -5.34 -5.31
CA VAL A 58 -7.06 -6.49 -6.24
C VAL A 58 -8.47 -6.91 -6.59
N SER A 59 -9.37 -6.99 -5.61
CA SER A 59 -10.76 -7.39 -5.85
C SER A 59 -11.51 -6.39 -6.73
N ARG A 60 -11.24 -5.09 -6.60
CA ARG A 60 -11.83 -4.05 -7.48
C ARG A 60 -11.32 -4.19 -8.92
N ILE A 61 -10.04 -4.51 -9.12
CA ILE A 61 -9.50 -4.79 -10.46
C ILE A 61 -10.16 -6.03 -11.06
N LEU A 62 -10.30 -7.10 -10.28
CA LEU A 62 -10.96 -8.32 -10.73
C LEU A 62 -12.43 -8.06 -11.09
N LEU A 63 -13.14 -7.27 -10.29
CA LEU A 63 -14.52 -6.86 -10.60
C LEU A 63 -14.60 -5.99 -11.85
N LEU A 64 -13.60 -5.15 -12.12
CA LEU A 64 -13.55 -4.36 -13.35
C LEU A 64 -13.38 -5.26 -14.58
N GLU A 65 -12.46 -6.23 -14.50
CA GLU A 65 -12.29 -7.24 -15.56
C GLU A 65 -13.53 -8.11 -15.73
N TYR A 66 -14.23 -8.42 -14.64
CA TYR A 66 -15.52 -9.13 -14.68
C TYR A 66 -16.62 -8.29 -15.33
N ALA A 67 -16.65 -6.98 -15.08
CA ALA A 67 -17.63 -6.09 -15.68
C ALA A 67 -17.38 -5.89 -17.17
N LEU A 68 -16.13 -5.63 -17.56
CA LEU A 68 -15.75 -5.28 -18.92
C LEU A 68 -14.57 -6.15 -19.38
N PRO A 69 -14.81 -7.45 -19.63
CA PRO A 69 -13.73 -8.36 -19.95
C PRO A 69 -13.11 -8.00 -21.30
N ALA A 70 -11.77 -7.97 -21.34
CA ALA A 70 -11.03 -7.69 -22.56
C ALA A 70 -11.13 -8.83 -23.58
N LYS A 71 -11.33 -10.07 -23.10
CA LYS A 71 -11.47 -11.29 -23.91
C LYS A 71 -12.63 -12.12 -23.40
N GLN A 72 -13.17 -12.98 -24.25
CA GLN A 72 -14.26 -13.86 -23.86
C GLN A 72 -13.75 -14.96 -22.92
N TYR A 73 -14.38 -15.08 -21.74
CA TYR A 73 -14.10 -16.13 -20.78
C TYR A 73 -15.03 -17.31 -21.00
N HIS A 74 -14.48 -18.47 -21.36
CA HIS A 74 -15.26 -19.70 -21.61
C HIS A 74 -15.83 -20.33 -20.33
N PHE A 75 -15.26 -19.99 -19.18
CA PHE A 75 -15.59 -20.60 -17.89
C PHE A 75 -16.51 -19.71 -17.02
N ILE A 76 -16.82 -18.49 -17.46
CA ILE A 76 -17.82 -17.63 -16.82
C ILE A 76 -18.95 -17.40 -17.81
N ASN A 77 -20.05 -18.11 -17.61
CA ASN A 77 -21.22 -18.01 -18.48
C ASN A 77 -21.88 -16.63 -18.30
N ASN A 78 -22.56 -16.15 -19.35
CA ASN A 78 -23.35 -14.91 -19.37
C ASN A 78 -22.57 -13.59 -19.31
N ILE A 79 -21.26 -13.59 -19.58
CA ILE A 79 -20.48 -12.34 -19.71
C ILE A 79 -19.99 -12.19 -21.13
N SER A 80 -20.31 -11.04 -21.74
CA SER A 80 -19.89 -10.70 -23.08
C SER A 80 -18.59 -9.90 -23.06
N VAL A 81 -17.82 -9.93 -24.16
CA VAL A 81 -16.66 -9.06 -24.34
C VAL A 81 -17.08 -7.60 -24.25
N ARG A 82 -16.22 -6.74 -23.67
CA ARG A 82 -16.51 -5.31 -23.42
C ARG A 82 -17.11 -4.58 -24.63
N ASP A 83 -16.67 -4.90 -25.85
CA ASP A 83 -17.09 -4.22 -27.09
C ASP A 83 -18.55 -4.51 -27.47
N ARG A 84 -19.17 -5.54 -26.89
CA ARG A 84 -20.59 -5.88 -27.11
C ARG A 84 -21.55 -5.05 -26.24
N TYR A 85 -21.06 -4.39 -25.19
CA TYR A 85 -21.90 -3.55 -24.34
C TYR A 85 -22.11 -2.18 -24.98
N GLN A 86 -23.37 -1.81 -25.24
CA GLN A 86 -23.73 -0.48 -25.77
C GLN A 86 -23.29 0.68 -24.86
N ASN A 87 -23.33 0.47 -23.53
CA ASN A 87 -22.87 1.45 -22.54
C ASN A 87 -22.01 0.76 -21.49
N GLN A 88 -20.71 0.71 -21.77
CA GLN A 88 -19.69 0.07 -20.93
C GLN A 88 -19.61 0.71 -19.53
N VAL A 89 -19.67 2.04 -19.46
CA VAL A 89 -19.57 2.79 -18.20
C VAL A 89 -20.73 2.49 -17.27
N ARG A 90 -21.97 2.49 -17.79
CA ARG A 90 -23.17 2.17 -17.01
C ARG A 90 -23.11 0.75 -16.46
N TRP A 91 -22.64 -0.20 -17.27
CA TRP A 91 -22.50 -1.59 -16.85
C TRP A 91 -21.43 -1.76 -15.76
N ALA A 92 -20.25 -1.17 -15.95
CA ALA A 92 -19.19 -1.18 -14.93
C ALA A 92 -19.65 -0.54 -13.62
N ALA A 93 -20.38 0.57 -13.69
CA ALA A 93 -20.98 1.21 -12.53
C ALA A 93 -21.98 0.28 -11.84
N ALA A 94 -22.87 -0.40 -12.58
CA ALA A 94 -23.84 -1.33 -12.00
C ALA A 94 -23.16 -2.49 -11.26
N VAL A 95 -22.10 -3.08 -11.84
CA VAL A 95 -21.29 -4.13 -11.17
C VAL A 95 -20.63 -3.58 -9.91
N HIS A 96 -20.03 -2.39 -10.00
CA HIS A 96 -19.39 -1.75 -8.85
C HIS A 96 -20.40 -1.49 -7.72
N TYR A 97 -21.57 -0.90 -8.02
CA TYR A 97 -22.61 -0.65 -7.03
C TYR A 97 -23.19 -1.92 -6.42
N THR A 98 -23.22 -3.01 -7.18
CA THR A 98 -23.73 -4.29 -6.67
C THR A 98 -22.77 -4.96 -5.70
N PHE A 99 -21.47 -5.02 -6.03
CA PHE A 99 -20.52 -5.87 -5.29
C PHE A 99 -19.45 -5.10 -4.51
N GLY A 100 -19.20 -3.83 -4.83
CA GLY A 100 -18.02 -3.08 -4.36
C GLY A 100 -18.32 -1.86 -3.48
N VAL A 101 -19.57 -1.65 -3.08
CA VAL A 101 -20.03 -0.49 -2.31
C VAL A 101 -20.51 -0.91 -0.91
N TRP A 102 -20.69 0.07 -0.04
CA TRP A 102 -21.23 -0.07 1.32
C TRP A 102 -22.71 -0.47 1.31
N ASN A 103 -23.19 -1.05 2.41
CA ASN A 103 -24.59 -1.45 2.66
C ASN A 103 -25.10 -2.54 1.69
N THR A 104 -24.27 -3.53 1.43
CA THR A 104 -24.62 -4.71 0.66
C THR A 104 -24.63 -5.95 1.58
N PHE A 105 -24.55 -7.15 1.03
CA PHE A 105 -24.25 -8.36 1.82
C PHE A 105 -23.13 -9.15 1.15
N TYR A 106 -22.25 -8.44 0.43
CA TYR A 106 -21.15 -9.03 -0.30
C TYR A 106 -19.85 -8.94 0.49
N PRO A 107 -18.92 -9.89 0.30
CA PRO A 107 -17.65 -9.96 1.01
C PRO A 107 -16.84 -8.65 1.04
N LEU A 108 -16.85 -7.88 -0.05
CA LEU A 108 -16.05 -6.66 -0.13
C LEU A 108 -16.52 -5.56 0.82
N GLU A 109 -17.80 -5.51 1.15
CA GLU A 109 -18.28 -4.57 2.15
C GLU A 109 -17.71 -4.90 3.53
N GLU A 110 -17.77 -6.17 3.96
CA GLU A 110 -17.23 -6.56 5.26
C GLU A 110 -15.75 -6.20 5.35
N ILE A 111 -14.99 -6.46 4.29
CA ILE A 111 -13.57 -6.10 4.23
C ILE A 111 -13.37 -4.58 4.28
N LEU A 112 -14.26 -3.81 3.66
CA LEU A 112 -14.24 -2.35 3.67
C LEU A 112 -14.59 -1.77 5.05
N GLN A 113 -15.56 -2.36 5.75
CA GLN A 113 -15.90 -2.03 7.13
C GLN A 113 -14.73 -2.36 8.06
N LEU A 114 -14.13 -3.55 7.94
CA LEU A 114 -12.93 -3.95 8.69
C LEU A 114 -11.76 -3.02 8.43
N THR A 115 -11.56 -2.59 7.18
CA THR A 115 -10.51 -1.63 6.81
C THR A 115 -10.76 -0.28 7.47
N THR A 116 -11.99 0.23 7.40
CA THR A 116 -12.35 1.52 8.01
C THR A 116 -12.21 1.49 9.52
N TYR A 117 -12.66 0.40 10.16
CA TYR A 117 -12.48 0.18 11.59
C TYR A 117 -10.99 0.11 11.97
N GLY A 118 -10.19 -0.62 11.19
CA GLY A 118 -8.74 -0.69 11.41
C GLY A 118 -8.05 0.67 11.29
N ILE A 119 -8.40 1.45 10.25
CA ILE A 119 -7.88 2.82 10.08
C ILE A 119 -8.28 3.71 11.27
N TYR A 120 -9.55 3.66 11.68
CA TYR A 120 -10.06 4.40 12.83
C TYR A 120 -9.26 4.06 14.09
N GLN A 121 -9.13 2.76 14.39
CA GLN A 121 -8.39 2.29 15.54
C GLN A 121 -6.90 2.71 15.48
N MET A 122 -6.27 2.70 14.30
CA MET A 122 -4.89 3.19 14.11
C MET A 122 -4.71 4.69 14.39
N TYR A 123 -5.77 5.51 14.27
CA TYR A 123 -5.72 6.91 14.68
C TYR A 123 -5.85 7.10 16.19
N HIS A 124 -6.51 6.16 16.87
CA HIS A 124 -6.80 6.23 18.30
C HIS A 124 -5.82 5.44 19.17
N GLU A 125 -5.11 4.47 18.60
CA GLU A 125 -3.94 3.87 19.24
C GLU A 125 -2.74 4.82 19.15
N VAL A 126 -1.90 4.84 20.19
CA VAL A 126 -0.61 5.53 20.16
C VAL A 126 0.14 4.94 18.97
N ARG A 127 0.18 5.67 17.85
CA ARG A 127 1.02 5.29 16.71
C ARG A 127 2.39 5.04 17.30
N PRO A 128 2.98 3.84 17.18
CA PRO A 128 4.38 3.68 17.51
C PRO A 128 5.06 4.73 16.66
N ALA A 129 5.69 5.72 17.30
CA ALA A 129 6.34 6.78 16.59
C ALA A 129 7.24 6.08 15.58
N SER A 130 6.99 6.33 14.29
CA SER A 130 7.73 5.64 13.24
C SER A 130 9.22 5.87 13.40
N VAL A 131 9.58 6.93 14.13
CA VAL A 131 10.91 7.36 14.50
C VAL A 131 10.92 7.62 16.01
N THR A 132 11.63 6.80 16.78
CA THR A 132 11.93 7.10 18.18
C THR A 132 13.41 7.40 18.33
N TRP A 133 13.74 8.39 19.16
CA TRP A 133 15.13 8.66 19.53
C TRP A 133 15.50 7.81 20.74
N SER A 134 16.75 7.35 20.75
CA SER A 134 17.39 6.88 21.96
C SER A 134 17.51 8.02 22.99
N LEU A 135 17.60 7.68 24.27
CA LEU A 135 17.71 8.67 25.36
C LEU A 135 18.95 9.58 25.22
N ASP A 136 20.02 9.05 24.65
CA ASP A 136 21.27 9.75 24.33
C ASP A 136 21.20 10.53 23.00
N GLN A 137 20.08 10.48 22.26
CA GLN A 137 19.85 11.19 20.99
C GLN A 137 20.85 10.84 19.87
N GLU A 138 21.65 9.80 20.03
CA GLU A 138 22.63 9.34 19.04
C GLU A 138 22.03 8.35 18.04
N THR A 139 20.96 7.65 18.43
CA THR A 139 20.37 6.57 17.62
C THR A 139 18.89 6.83 17.35
N VAL A 140 18.52 6.72 16.09
CA VAL A 140 17.15 6.81 15.61
C VAL A 140 16.63 5.40 15.32
N TYR A 141 15.61 4.97 16.04
CA TYR A 141 14.93 3.72 15.77
C TYR A 141 13.74 3.96 14.86
N TYR A 142 13.72 3.26 13.72
CA TYR A 142 12.54 3.24 12.87
C TYR A 142 11.66 2.05 13.24
N ARG A 143 10.39 2.29 13.62
CA ARG A 143 9.38 1.24 13.89
C ARG A 143 9.89 0.12 14.82
N HIS A 144 10.59 0.49 15.89
CA HIS A 144 11.22 -0.46 16.84
C HIS A 144 12.16 -1.49 16.20
N SER A 145 12.75 -1.19 15.04
CA SER A 145 13.83 -2.00 14.47
C SER A 145 14.94 -2.19 15.52
N PRO A 146 15.40 -3.42 15.78
CA PRO A 146 16.49 -3.67 16.72
C PRO A 146 17.78 -2.98 16.28
N ASN A 147 17.95 -2.80 14.98
CA ASN A 147 19.03 -2.03 14.40
C ASN A 147 18.53 -0.60 14.19
N GLY A 148 18.85 0.28 15.14
CA GLY A 148 18.67 1.71 14.99
C GLY A 148 19.72 2.32 14.05
N TYR A 149 19.40 3.46 13.46
CA TYR A 149 20.35 4.24 12.66
C TYR A 149 21.09 5.21 13.57
N THR A 150 22.40 5.05 13.69
CA THR A 150 23.24 5.98 14.45
C THR A 150 23.46 7.27 13.65
N MET A 151 23.52 8.39 14.35
CA MET A 151 23.82 9.70 13.78
C MET A 151 25.18 9.70 13.07
N ALA A 152 26.16 8.95 13.59
CA ALA A 152 27.45 8.74 12.92
C ALA A 152 27.30 8.10 11.53
N ASN A 153 26.49 7.04 11.42
CA ASN A 153 26.24 6.39 10.13
C ASN A 153 25.46 7.30 9.18
N PHE A 154 24.51 8.08 9.71
CA PHE A 154 23.78 9.07 8.94
C PHE A 154 24.69 10.18 8.38
N ARG A 155 25.57 10.75 9.21
CA ARG A 155 26.57 11.75 8.77
C ARG A 155 27.53 11.17 7.73
N ARG A 156 28.02 9.94 7.93
CA ARG A 156 28.89 9.26 6.97
C ARG A 156 28.17 9.04 5.64
N TRP A 157 26.90 8.65 5.67
CA TRP A 157 26.10 8.48 4.46
C TRP A 157 25.93 9.81 3.70
N ILE A 158 25.63 10.92 4.39
CA ILE A 158 25.56 12.24 3.76
C ILE A 158 26.90 12.63 3.14
N GLN A 159 28.01 12.48 3.86
CA GLN A 159 29.34 12.79 3.35
C GLN A 159 29.70 11.97 2.11
N TYR A 160 29.36 10.68 2.13
CA TYR A 160 29.53 9.80 0.98
C TYR A 160 28.69 10.26 -0.21
N LEU A 161 27.45 10.67 0.02
CA LEU A 161 26.55 11.17 -1.02
C LEU A 161 27.05 12.48 -1.64
N ILE A 162 27.51 13.41 -0.79
CA ILE A 162 28.16 14.65 -1.25
C ILE A 162 29.38 14.30 -2.11
N HIS A 163 30.25 13.41 -1.63
CA HIS A 163 31.46 13.04 -2.37
C HIS A 163 31.13 12.42 -3.74
N ILE A 164 30.19 11.48 -3.81
CA ILE A 164 29.76 10.89 -5.09
C ILE A 164 29.20 11.96 -6.03
N ILE A 165 28.32 12.84 -5.53
CA ILE A 165 27.71 13.87 -6.37
C ILE A 165 28.79 14.84 -6.86
N THR A 166 29.71 15.26 -6.00
CA THR A 166 30.83 16.11 -6.38
C THR A 166 31.71 15.45 -7.43
N ASP A 167 32.06 14.17 -7.24
CA ASP A 167 32.87 13.42 -8.20
C ASP A 167 32.15 13.26 -9.54
N PHE A 168 30.87 12.89 -9.52
CA PHE A 168 30.03 12.81 -10.71
C PHE A 168 29.94 14.16 -11.43
N PHE A 169 29.70 15.25 -10.68
CA PHE A 169 29.61 16.59 -11.23
C PHE A 169 30.93 17.02 -11.88
N ASN A 170 32.06 16.74 -11.23
CA ASN A 170 33.39 17.09 -11.74
C ASN A 170 33.75 16.27 -12.99
N GLN A 171 33.42 14.97 -13.02
CA GLN A 171 33.78 14.08 -14.13
C GLN A 171 32.87 14.25 -15.34
N GLU A 172 31.55 14.27 -15.13
CA GLU A 172 30.56 14.22 -16.22
C GLU A 172 30.09 15.61 -16.66
N LEU A 173 29.90 16.54 -15.71
CA LEU A 173 29.36 17.87 -16.00
C LEU A 173 30.44 18.92 -16.25
N LEU A 174 31.56 18.86 -15.50
CA LEU A 174 32.70 19.77 -15.70
C LEU A 174 33.80 19.18 -16.59
N LEU A 175 33.62 17.96 -17.13
CA LEU A 175 34.56 17.30 -18.06
C LEU A 175 36.01 17.24 -17.52
N GLY A 176 36.18 17.10 -16.20
CA GLY A 176 37.49 17.07 -15.54
C GLY A 176 38.12 18.44 -15.28
N TYR A 177 37.40 19.54 -15.51
CA TYR A 177 37.84 20.88 -15.13
C TYR A 177 37.58 21.10 -13.63
N GLN A 178 38.65 21.17 -12.84
CA GLN A 178 38.60 21.40 -11.40
C GLN A 178 39.24 22.76 -11.09
N GLU A 179 38.42 23.77 -10.82
CA GLU A 179 38.92 25.05 -10.29
C GLU A 179 39.13 24.94 -8.78
N GLU A 180 40.30 25.35 -8.29
CA GLU A 180 40.58 25.52 -6.86
C GLU A 180 39.90 26.81 -6.35
N PHE A 181 38.58 26.78 -6.19
CA PHE A 181 37.89 27.85 -5.46
C PHE A 181 37.80 27.50 -3.98
N THR A 182 38.20 28.44 -3.13
CA THR A 182 38.05 28.32 -1.68
C THR A 182 36.66 28.84 -1.33
N LEU A 183 35.94 28.21 -0.39
CA LEU A 183 34.62 28.69 0.08
C LEU A 183 34.64 30.15 0.61
N VAL A 184 35.83 30.68 0.89
CA VAL A 184 36.09 32.07 1.28
C VAL A 184 35.87 33.04 0.11
N ASP A 185 36.09 32.61 -1.14
CA ASP A 185 35.89 33.43 -2.34
C ASP A 185 34.43 33.56 -2.74
N LEU A 186 33.56 32.67 -2.24
CA LEU A 186 32.11 32.68 -2.44
C LEU A 186 31.36 33.46 -1.35
N ALA A 187 32.04 33.89 -0.31
CA ALA A 187 31.46 34.77 0.70
C ALA A 187 31.48 36.21 0.17
N ASP A 188 30.31 36.76 -0.16
CA ASP A 188 30.15 38.19 -0.42
C ASP A 188 30.72 38.97 0.79
N MET A 189 31.87 39.62 0.59
CA MET A 189 32.43 40.53 1.59
C MET A 189 31.38 41.63 1.83
N PRO A 190 30.89 41.82 3.07
CA PRO A 190 29.96 42.91 3.34
C PRO A 190 30.67 44.22 3.01
N SER A 191 30.13 44.98 2.05
CA SER A 191 30.68 46.27 1.65
C SER A 191 30.77 47.17 2.87
N ASN A 192 31.99 47.51 3.30
CA ASN A 192 32.23 48.49 4.35
C ASN A 192 31.51 49.80 3.98
N ARG A 193 30.53 50.17 4.79
CA ARG A 193 29.97 51.52 4.91
C ARG A 193 30.21 52.02 6.32
#